data_AF-A0A7V9F0Z7-F1
#
_entry.id   AF-A0A7V9F0Z7-F1
#
_cell.length_a   1.000
_cell.length_b   1.000
_cell.length_c   1.000
_cell.angle_alpha   90.00
_cell.angle_beta   90.00
_cell.angle_gamma   90.00
#
_symmetry.space_group_name_H-M   'P 1'
#
loop_
_entity.id
_entity.type
_entity.pdbx_description
1 polymer ?
#
loop_
_entity_poly.entity_id
_entity_poly.type
_entity_poly.pdbx_seq_one_letter_code
_entity_poly.pdbx_strand_id
1 'polypeptide(L)'
;MTTYEQFYQQASHNWEFRNRYQAADRLFNAFDFGHAILYETLWAKPNAPVSELEEKKYNLLTKKVLVSPPRVPLEEAAIEVEYARLAPEAKQMFDWAHILHRQLYDVWADESIPLERKDAEIQRLIAYYKTRRDLAFSSKPKSMELMQEQPYSLAFRKQYPKFNGLIWAYHWLQIGLYEPLIIGKTSEERQAGVRATVARFWQMLENPTRTMPYQMPMTAAVAPEFSKRYEEAAIIFDNLHSMHDVVSDILANDSVPRSRKRAELMRAARLYRDDTSYVMPVDAWRTMAHHMGVENMGGPAGNFLPTLPMPTVTYGAVMTHDERTGEMTGFKYGQATGGEHAGMQQGATAGADSGKMAGMDHSKMNMPGVKDSSGARLDSMPGMDHAAMGQQTPGDTTRAMGGHMEQMMQLHMRMMNDPVISKRMMADTAMRRMMEDMMAQMPAEHRAQMKALMSEQMPSAKKAPAKARRAPRAAPKPAAKPKPADPHGGHQMTPPKPPPKKTKQDSMPGMDHSKMPGMKKP
;
A
#
# COMPACT_ATOMS: atom_id res chain seq x y z
N MET A 1 -26.18 -12.76 5.56
CA MET A 1 -26.11 -11.36 6.01
C MET A 1 -26.20 -10.49 4.77
N THR A 2 -27.18 -9.60 4.70
CA THR A 2 -27.25 -8.57 3.67
C THR A 2 -26.16 -7.56 3.96
N THR A 3 -25.21 -7.44 3.04
CA THR A 3 -24.05 -6.58 3.15
C THR A 3 -24.40 -5.24 2.49
N TYR A 4 -24.55 -4.21 3.33
CA TYR A 4 -24.87 -2.85 2.86
C TYR A 4 -23.67 -2.23 2.16
N GLU A 5 -23.94 -1.48 1.10
CA GLU A 5 -22.96 -0.66 0.40
C GLU A 5 -22.30 0.31 1.39
N GLN A 6 -20.98 0.46 1.26
CA GLN A 6 -20.20 1.31 2.15
C GLN A 6 -20.12 2.72 1.59
N PHE A 7 -20.36 3.70 2.44
CA PHE A 7 -20.33 5.10 2.03
C PHE A 7 -19.27 5.84 2.82
N TYR A 8 -18.57 6.72 2.10
CA TYR A 8 -17.75 7.76 2.69
C TYR A 8 -18.50 8.47 3.81
N GLN A 9 -17.82 8.74 4.92
CA GLN A 9 -18.36 9.72 5.86
C GLN A 9 -18.52 11.05 5.11
N GLN A 10 -19.72 11.60 5.05
CA GLN A 10 -19.93 12.86 4.36
C GLN A 10 -19.10 13.96 5.02
N ALA A 11 -18.33 14.69 4.21
CA ALA A 11 -17.50 15.82 4.60
C ALA A 11 -17.18 16.71 3.38
N SER A 12 -16.84 17.98 3.63
CA SER A 12 -16.50 18.93 2.57
C SER A 12 -15.15 18.65 1.90
N HIS A 13 -14.22 18.00 2.59
CA HIS A 13 -12.89 17.66 2.07
C HIS A 13 -12.88 16.41 1.19
N ASN A 14 -14.00 15.66 1.10
CA ASN A 14 -14.05 14.46 0.28
C ASN A 14 -13.62 14.80 -1.16
N TRP A 15 -12.72 13.99 -1.72
CA TRP A 15 -12.10 14.13 -3.04
C TRP A 15 -10.99 15.19 -3.16
N GLU A 16 -10.59 15.87 -2.08
CA GLU A 16 -9.50 16.86 -2.15
C GLU A 16 -8.16 16.25 -2.55
N PHE A 17 -7.84 15.02 -2.11
CA PHE A 17 -6.61 14.36 -2.55
C PHE A 17 -6.64 14.07 -4.04
N ARG A 18 -7.77 13.57 -4.53
CA ARG A 18 -8.01 13.35 -5.96
C ARG A 18 -7.89 14.63 -6.77
N ASN A 19 -8.41 15.74 -6.27
CA ASN A 19 -8.38 17.03 -6.98
C ASN A 19 -6.94 17.58 -7.08
N ARG A 20 -6.17 17.49 -5.99
CA ARG A 20 -4.85 18.13 -5.86
C ARG A 20 -3.68 17.22 -6.28
N TYR A 21 -3.84 15.91 -6.18
CA TYR A 21 -2.79 14.90 -6.41
C TYR A 21 -3.24 13.80 -7.39
N GLN A 22 -3.87 14.19 -8.49
CA GLN A 22 -4.51 13.29 -9.47
C GLN A 22 -3.63 12.12 -9.93
N ALA A 23 -2.32 12.34 -10.12
CA ALA A 23 -1.42 11.27 -10.56
C ALA A 23 -1.27 10.17 -9.49
N ALA A 24 -1.17 10.56 -8.21
CA ALA A 24 -1.09 9.63 -7.09
C ALA A 24 -2.45 8.95 -6.83
N ASP A 25 -3.56 9.71 -6.79
CA ASP A 25 -4.91 9.16 -6.59
C ASP A 25 -5.27 8.07 -7.61
N ARG A 26 -4.93 8.28 -8.88
CA ARG A 26 -5.24 7.29 -9.92
C ARG A 26 -4.46 6.00 -9.73
N LEU A 27 -3.25 6.03 -9.17
CA LEU A 27 -2.50 4.81 -8.88
C LEU A 27 -3.26 3.92 -7.89
N PHE A 28 -4.00 4.48 -6.93
CA PHE A 28 -4.86 3.67 -6.05
C PHE A 28 -5.89 2.86 -6.82
N ASN A 29 -6.54 3.45 -7.84
CA ASN A 29 -7.49 2.71 -8.68
C ASN A 29 -6.81 1.58 -9.48
N ALA A 30 -5.53 1.74 -9.83
CA ALA A 30 -4.75 0.70 -10.48
C ALA A 30 -4.28 -0.38 -9.49
N PHE A 31 -4.07 -0.03 -8.21
CA PHE A 31 -3.73 -0.97 -7.15
C PHE A 31 -4.92 -1.86 -6.79
N ASP A 32 -6.11 -1.27 -6.65
CA ASP A 32 -7.38 -1.97 -6.47
C ASP A 32 -7.57 -3.00 -7.63
N PHE A 33 -7.36 -2.55 -8.87
CA PHE A 33 -7.37 -3.44 -10.04
C PHE A 33 -6.33 -4.57 -9.98
N GLY A 34 -5.14 -4.29 -9.44
CA GLY A 34 -4.07 -5.26 -9.28
C GLY A 34 -4.41 -6.35 -8.27
N HIS A 35 -4.95 -5.98 -7.11
CA HIS A 35 -5.43 -6.92 -6.09
C HIS A 35 -6.59 -7.78 -6.62
N ALA A 36 -7.58 -7.16 -7.27
CA ALA A 36 -8.70 -7.89 -7.88
C ALA A 36 -8.22 -8.93 -8.91
N ILE A 37 -7.28 -8.57 -9.80
CA ILE A 37 -6.70 -9.52 -10.75
C ILE A 37 -5.97 -10.67 -10.04
N LEU A 38 -5.24 -10.38 -8.98
CA LEU A 38 -4.51 -11.38 -8.22
C LEU A 38 -5.47 -12.42 -7.64
N TYR A 39 -6.47 -11.98 -6.89
CA TYR A 39 -7.43 -12.87 -6.22
C TYR A 39 -8.26 -13.65 -7.22
N GLU A 40 -8.74 -13.00 -8.27
CA GLU A 40 -9.47 -13.68 -9.34
C GLU A 40 -8.60 -14.75 -10.01
N THR A 41 -7.34 -14.44 -10.29
CA THR A 41 -6.45 -15.40 -10.96
C THR A 41 -6.16 -16.60 -10.07
N LEU A 42 -5.79 -16.39 -8.79
CA LEU A 42 -5.50 -17.47 -7.87
C LEU A 42 -6.74 -18.35 -7.60
N TRP A 43 -7.93 -17.77 -7.55
CA TRP A 43 -9.15 -18.52 -7.29
C TRP A 43 -9.76 -19.18 -8.52
N ALA A 44 -9.93 -18.45 -9.63
CA ALA A 44 -10.59 -18.95 -10.84
C ALA A 44 -9.67 -19.84 -11.68
N LYS A 45 -8.35 -19.69 -11.54
CA LYS A 45 -7.35 -20.45 -12.28
C LYS A 45 -6.27 -21.04 -11.35
N PRO A 46 -6.65 -21.91 -10.39
CA PRO A 46 -5.72 -22.40 -9.37
C PRO A 46 -4.52 -23.19 -9.94
N ASN A 47 -4.68 -23.79 -11.12
CA ASN A 47 -3.65 -24.57 -11.79
C ASN A 47 -2.99 -23.80 -12.96
N ALA A 48 -3.17 -22.48 -13.03
CA ALA A 48 -2.50 -21.68 -14.05
C ALA A 48 -0.98 -21.77 -13.90
N PRO A 49 -0.23 -21.76 -15.02
CA PRO A 49 1.23 -21.71 -14.93
C PRO A 49 1.67 -20.43 -14.22
N VAL A 50 2.83 -20.49 -13.55
CA VAL A 50 3.42 -19.34 -12.83
C VAL A 50 3.47 -18.08 -13.71
N SER A 51 3.75 -18.24 -15.00
CA SER A 51 3.80 -17.17 -15.99
C SER A 51 2.48 -16.41 -16.21
N GLU A 52 1.31 -16.98 -15.85
CA GLU A 52 0.05 -16.23 -15.89
C GLU A 52 0.13 -15.01 -14.96
N LEU A 53 0.58 -15.18 -13.71
CA LEU A 53 0.80 -14.05 -12.78
C LEU A 53 2.11 -13.33 -13.06
N GLU A 54 3.25 -14.04 -13.00
CA GLU A 54 4.60 -13.46 -13.01
C GLU A 54 4.99 -12.74 -14.30
N GLU A 55 4.37 -13.09 -15.42
CA GLU A 55 4.66 -12.47 -16.70
C GLU A 55 3.45 -11.76 -17.26
N LYS A 56 2.35 -12.47 -17.54
CA LYS A 56 1.24 -11.91 -18.31
C LYS A 56 0.47 -10.86 -17.51
N LYS A 57 -0.01 -11.19 -16.30
CA LYS A 57 -0.72 -10.23 -15.45
C LYS A 57 0.23 -9.16 -14.93
N TYR A 58 1.45 -9.52 -14.51
CA TYR A 58 2.46 -8.54 -14.13
C TYR A 58 2.74 -7.51 -15.23
N ASN A 59 2.98 -7.95 -16.48
CA ASN A 59 3.24 -7.05 -17.60
C ASN A 59 2.00 -6.21 -17.95
N LEU A 60 0.79 -6.77 -17.86
CA LEU A 60 -0.44 -5.99 -18.02
C LEU A 60 -0.50 -4.84 -17.02
N LEU A 61 -0.27 -5.14 -15.73
CA LEU A 61 -0.30 -4.14 -14.67
C LEU A 61 0.79 -3.09 -14.86
N THR A 62 2.04 -3.51 -14.96
CA THR A 62 3.20 -2.59 -14.96
C THR A 62 3.39 -1.83 -16.26
N LYS A 63 3.02 -2.39 -17.41
CA LYS A 63 3.25 -1.75 -18.72
C LYS A 63 2.01 -1.07 -19.30
N LYS A 64 0.82 -1.32 -18.75
CA LYS A 64 -0.42 -0.73 -19.25
C LYS A 64 -1.23 -0.04 -18.16
N VAL A 65 -1.63 -0.78 -17.12
CA VAL A 65 -2.58 -0.26 -16.12
C VAL A 65 -1.94 0.83 -15.27
N LEU A 66 -0.75 0.60 -14.70
CA LEU A 66 -0.04 1.61 -13.89
C LEU A 66 0.41 2.81 -14.72
N VAL A 67 0.74 2.60 -16.01
CA VAL A 67 1.16 3.67 -16.93
C VAL A 67 -0.02 4.57 -17.31
N SER A 68 -1.22 4.00 -17.42
CA SER A 68 -2.46 4.73 -17.73
C SER A 68 -3.57 4.32 -16.77
N PRO A 69 -3.47 4.75 -15.50
CA PRO A 69 -4.35 4.26 -14.45
C PRO A 69 -5.79 4.76 -14.62
N PRO A 70 -6.80 3.97 -14.20
CA PRO A 70 -8.19 4.36 -14.26
C PRO A 70 -8.43 5.72 -13.60
N ARG A 71 -9.19 6.57 -14.28
CA ARG A 71 -9.50 7.90 -13.75
C ARG A 71 -10.43 7.84 -12.57
N VAL A 72 -11.35 6.89 -12.52
CA VAL A 72 -12.33 6.70 -11.45
C VAL A 72 -12.06 5.37 -10.76
N PRO A 73 -12.45 5.24 -9.47
CA PRO A 73 -12.49 3.94 -8.81
C PRO A 73 -13.27 2.93 -9.65
N LEU A 74 -12.80 1.69 -9.69
CA LEU A 74 -13.46 0.60 -10.39
C LEU A 74 -14.30 -0.19 -9.40
N GLU A 75 -15.42 -0.73 -9.87
CA GLU A 75 -16.12 -1.78 -9.12
C GLU A 75 -15.27 -3.06 -9.19
N GLU A 76 -14.53 -3.35 -8.13
CA GLU A 76 -13.63 -4.52 -8.08
C GLU A 76 -14.39 -5.82 -8.31
N ALA A 77 -15.64 -5.95 -7.85
CA ALA A 77 -16.45 -7.14 -8.09
C ALA A 77 -16.74 -7.41 -9.58
N ALA A 78 -16.56 -6.41 -10.46
CA ALA A 78 -16.63 -6.60 -11.92
C ALA A 78 -15.36 -7.23 -12.51
N ILE A 79 -14.26 -7.25 -11.77
CA ILE A 79 -12.96 -7.83 -12.15
C ILE A 79 -12.75 -9.15 -11.42
N GLU A 80 -12.98 -9.18 -10.11
CA GLU A 80 -12.82 -10.34 -9.23
C GLU A 80 -14.13 -11.07 -8.95
N VAL A 81 -14.84 -11.41 -10.02
CA VAL A 81 -16.20 -11.96 -9.97
C VAL A 81 -16.27 -13.23 -9.13
N GLU A 82 -15.36 -14.19 -9.33
CA GLU A 82 -15.44 -15.48 -8.64
C GLU A 82 -14.89 -15.38 -7.21
N TYR A 83 -13.89 -14.53 -6.97
CA TYR A 83 -13.41 -14.27 -5.61
C TYR A 83 -14.47 -13.52 -4.76
N ALA A 84 -15.13 -12.51 -5.32
CA ALA A 84 -16.18 -11.78 -4.63
C ALA A 84 -17.37 -12.70 -4.26
N ARG A 85 -17.63 -13.75 -5.05
CA ARG A 85 -18.59 -14.81 -4.68
C ARG A 85 -18.05 -15.73 -3.58
N LEU A 86 -16.76 -16.02 -3.60
CA LEU A 86 -16.10 -16.87 -2.60
C LEU A 86 -16.06 -16.23 -1.22
N ALA A 87 -15.69 -14.95 -1.13
CA ALA A 87 -15.38 -14.27 0.13
C ALA A 87 -15.84 -12.81 0.14
N PRO A 88 -17.15 -12.53 -0.06
CA PRO A 88 -17.67 -11.15 -0.08
C PRO A 88 -17.43 -10.40 1.23
N GLU A 89 -17.29 -11.10 2.36
CA GLU A 89 -17.00 -10.51 3.65
C GLU A 89 -15.56 -9.95 3.70
N ALA A 90 -14.58 -10.72 3.22
CA ALA A 90 -13.18 -10.27 3.20
C ALA A 90 -12.99 -9.10 2.23
N LYS A 91 -13.63 -9.16 1.05
CA LYS A 91 -13.64 -8.04 0.11
C LYS A 91 -14.12 -6.75 0.76
N GLN A 92 -15.26 -6.79 1.45
CA GLN A 92 -15.80 -5.59 2.09
C GLN A 92 -14.93 -5.04 3.22
N MET A 93 -14.15 -5.89 3.89
CA MET A 93 -13.15 -5.40 4.85
C MET A 93 -12.10 -4.55 4.13
N PHE A 94 -11.60 -5.01 2.98
CA PHE A 94 -10.65 -4.26 2.15
C PHE A 94 -11.27 -2.95 1.65
N ASP A 95 -12.47 -3.00 1.06
CA ASP A 95 -13.19 -1.81 0.59
C ASP A 95 -13.36 -0.77 1.71
N TRP A 96 -13.70 -1.22 2.91
CA TRP A 96 -13.94 -0.34 4.06
C TRP A 96 -12.66 0.35 4.55
N ALA A 97 -11.55 -0.38 4.59
CA ALA A 97 -10.24 0.19 4.95
C ALA A 97 -9.67 1.08 3.84
N HIS A 98 -9.93 0.77 2.56
CA HIS A 98 -9.58 1.63 1.43
C HIS A 98 -10.34 2.96 1.45
N ILE A 99 -11.61 2.97 1.85
CA ILE A 99 -12.36 4.21 2.10
C ILE A 99 -11.67 5.02 3.20
N LEU A 100 -11.29 4.40 4.32
CA LEU A 100 -10.55 5.08 5.39
C LEU A 100 -9.25 5.71 4.85
N HIS A 101 -8.43 4.95 4.11
CA HIS A 101 -7.22 5.47 3.47
C HIS A 101 -7.50 6.75 2.67
N ARG A 102 -8.50 6.69 1.77
CA ARG A 102 -8.89 7.80 0.89
C ARG A 102 -9.35 9.03 1.67
N GLN A 103 -10.19 8.85 2.69
CA GLN A 103 -10.66 9.98 3.50
C GLN A 103 -9.54 10.61 4.33
N LEU A 104 -8.58 9.83 4.82
CA LEU A 104 -7.43 10.37 5.55
C LEU A 104 -6.53 11.22 4.63
N TYR A 105 -6.34 10.83 3.37
CA TYR A 105 -5.64 11.69 2.41
C TYR A 105 -6.41 12.96 2.11
N ASP A 106 -7.73 12.88 1.96
CA ASP A 106 -8.59 14.02 1.67
C ASP A 106 -8.47 15.11 2.75
N VAL A 107 -8.47 14.73 4.03
CA VAL A 107 -8.25 15.66 5.16
C VAL A 107 -6.90 16.37 5.04
N TRP A 108 -5.84 15.63 4.72
CA TRP A 108 -4.49 16.20 4.64
C TRP A 108 -4.26 17.02 3.37
N ALA A 109 -4.91 16.65 2.28
CA ALA A 109 -4.88 17.38 1.02
C ALA A 109 -5.65 18.71 1.06
N ASP A 110 -6.70 18.81 1.88
CA ASP A 110 -7.50 20.03 2.00
C ASP A 110 -6.74 21.12 2.78
N GLU A 111 -6.30 22.16 2.08
CA GLU A 111 -5.60 23.32 2.69
C GLU A 111 -6.55 24.24 3.46
N SER A 112 -7.87 24.13 3.24
CA SER A 112 -8.85 24.93 3.96
C SER A 112 -9.06 24.46 5.40
N ILE A 113 -8.68 23.22 5.71
CA ILE A 113 -8.70 22.68 7.08
C ILE A 113 -7.43 23.16 7.81
N PRO A 114 -7.56 23.98 8.89
CA PRO A 114 -6.42 24.38 9.71
C PRO A 114 -5.72 23.18 10.34
N LEU A 115 -4.41 23.27 10.55
CA LEU A 115 -3.58 22.16 11.04
C LEU A 115 -4.09 21.61 12.38
N GLU A 116 -4.51 22.48 13.28
CA GLU A 116 -5.08 22.17 14.60
C GLU A 116 -6.44 21.47 14.53
N ARG A 117 -7.11 21.50 13.36
CA ARG A 117 -8.39 20.82 13.12
C ARG A 117 -8.24 19.49 12.40
N LYS A 118 -7.11 19.26 11.69
CA LYS A 118 -6.87 18.00 10.97
C LYS A 118 -6.90 16.80 11.91
N ASP A 119 -6.31 16.90 13.10
CA ASP A 119 -6.30 15.79 14.06
C ASP A 119 -7.70 15.37 14.51
N ALA A 120 -8.54 16.35 14.85
CA ALA A 120 -9.92 16.08 15.23
C ALA A 120 -10.73 15.43 14.10
N GLU A 121 -10.46 15.83 12.85
CA GLU A 121 -11.14 15.26 11.69
C GLU A 121 -10.70 13.83 11.40
N ILE A 122 -9.40 13.53 11.48
CA ILE A 122 -8.88 12.17 11.35
C ILE A 122 -9.48 11.26 12.43
N GLN A 123 -9.55 11.72 13.68
CA GLN A 123 -10.17 10.96 14.77
C GLN A 123 -11.66 10.70 14.54
N ARG A 124 -12.38 11.66 13.96
CA ARG A 124 -13.78 11.49 13.56
C ARG A 124 -13.95 10.39 12.51
N LEU A 125 -13.06 10.35 11.51
CA LEU A 125 -13.07 9.33 10.46
C LEU A 125 -12.72 7.93 11.00
N ILE A 126 -11.73 7.82 11.88
CA ILE A 126 -11.39 6.55 12.57
C ILE A 126 -12.58 6.07 13.41
N ALA A 127 -13.23 6.97 14.17
CA ALA A 127 -14.41 6.63 14.95
C ALA A 127 -15.56 6.12 14.07
N TYR A 128 -15.81 6.77 12.93
CA TYR A 128 -16.81 6.32 11.95
C TYR A 128 -16.46 4.95 11.36
N TYR A 129 -15.21 4.75 10.94
CA TYR A 129 -14.72 3.47 10.43
C TYR A 129 -14.97 2.33 11.42
N LYS A 130 -14.73 2.57 12.71
CA LYS A 130 -14.95 1.58 13.79
C LYS A 130 -16.41 1.31 14.13
N THR A 131 -17.37 2.06 13.59
CA THR A 131 -18.80 1.76 13.77
C THR A 131 -19.20 0.44 13.10
N ARG A 132 -18.50 0.06 12.02
CA ARG A 132 -18.66 -1.22 11.32
C ARG A 132 -17.66 -2.26 11.82
N ARG A 133 -17.79 -2.67 13.09
CA ARG A 133 -16.93 -3.72 13.68
C ARG A 133 -16.99 -5.05 12.94
N ASP A 134 -18.05 -5.28 12.18
CA ASP A 134 -18.18 -6.42 11.29
C ASP A 134 -17.22 -6.36 10.09
N LEU A 135 -16.60 -5.22 9.80
CA LEU A 135 -15.65 -5.06 8.69
C LEU A 135 -14.31 -4.42 9.10
N ALA A 136 -14.32 -3.56 10.11
CA ALA A 136 -13.15 -2.83 10.55
C ALA A 136 -12.05 -3.78 11.03
N PHE A 137 -10.88 -3.69 10.41
CA PHE A 137 -9.65 -4.24 10.95
C PHE A 137 -9.41 -3.74 12.37
N SER A 138 -8.79 -4.60 13.18
CA SER A 138 -8.43 -4.30 14.56
C SER A 138 -7.56 -3.04 14.64
N SER A 139 -7.80 -2.27 15.70
CA SER A 139 -6.96 -1.15 16.12
C SER A 139 -5.75 -1.58 16.94
N LYS A 140 -5.54 -2.89 17.11
CA LYS A 140 -4.42 -3.50 17.82
C LYS A 140 -3.45 -4.13 16.81
N PRO A 141 -2.14 -3.94 16.97
CA PRO A 141 -1.19 -4.44 15.98
C PRO A 141 -1.15 -5.96 16.03
N LYS A 142 -1.28 -6.58 14.85
CA LYS A 142 -1.16 -8.02 14.72
C LYS A 142 0.30 -8.42 14.60
N SER A 143 0.67 -9.51 15.26
CA SER A 143 2.02 -10.08 15.18
C SER A 143 2.28 -10.67 13.80
N MET A 144 3.56 -10.77 13.43
CA MET A 144 3.96 -11.42 12.18
C MET A 144 3.69 -12.92 12.19
N GLU A 145 3.42 -13.53 13.34
CA GLU A 145 2.98 -14.93 13.44
C GLU A 145 1.68 -15.16 12.66
N LEU A 146 0.71 -14.23 12.74
CA LEU A 146 -0.55 -14.33 12.01
C LEU A 146 -0.36 -14.27 10.50
N MET A 147 0.64 -13.52 10.03
CA MET A 147 0.92 -13.33 8.63
C MET A 147 1.82 -14.44 8.05
N GLN A 148 2.94 -14.72 8.71
CA GLN A 148 4.07 -15.46 8.12
C GLN A 148 4.26 -16.86 8.70
N GLU A 149 3.53 -17.23 9.75
CA GLU A 149 3.76 -18.48 10.47
C GLU A 149 2.56 -19.42 10.51
N GLN A 150 1.50 -19.11 9.76
CA GLN A 150 0.37 -20.02 9.61
C GLN A 150 0.75 -21.20 8.69
N PRO A 151 0.04 -22.34 8.77
CA PRO A 151 0.36 -23.52 7.94
C PRO A 151 0.34 -23.25 6.43
N TYR A 152 -0.38 -22.21 5.98
CA TYR A 152 -0.46 -21.82 4.59
C TYR A 152 0.53 -20.72 4.18
N SER A 153 1.19 -20.07 5.15
CA SER A 153 1.97 -18.86 4.93
C SER A 153 3.10 -19.04 3.93
N LEU A 154 3.48 -17.93 3.28
CA LEU A 154 4.56 -17.81 2.31
C LEU A 154 4.31 -18.51 0.97
N ALA A 155 3.20 -19.22 0.78
CA ALA A 155 2.91 -19.92 -0.47
C ALA A 155 2.91 -18.96 -1.67
N PHE A 156 2.22 -17.82 -1.54
CA PHE A 156 2.16 -16.83 -2.59
C PHE A 156 3.54 -16.19 -2.83
N ARG A 157 4.22 -15.75 -1.76
CA ARG A 157 5.54 -15.12 -1.85
C ARG A 157 6.60 -16.03 -2.50
N LYS A 158 6.57 -17.33 -2.18
CA LYS A 158 7.52 -18.31 -2.73
C LYS A 158 7.22 -18.63 -4.19
N GLN A 159 5.95 -18.78 -4.56
CA GLN A 159 5.54 -19.19 -5.90
C GLN A 159 5.50 -18.01 -6.89
N TYR A 160 5.19 -16.80 -6.40
CA TYR A 160 4.99 -15.58 -7.19
C TYR A 160 5.76 -14.39 -6.59
N PRO A 161 7.10 -14.47 -6.50
CA PRO A 161 7.92 -13.45 -5.84
C PRO A 161 7.81 -12.06 -6.50
N LYS A 162 7.82 -11.96 -7.82
CA LYS A 162 7.78 -10.65 -8.48
C LYS A 162 6.38 -10.06 -8.45
N PHE A 163 5.32 -10.87 -8.45
CA PHE A 163 3.97 -10.35 -8.18
C PHE A 163 3.80 -9.92 -6.72
N ASN A 164 4.33 -10.68 -5.75
CA ASN A 164 4.30 -10.28 -4.34
C ASN A 164 5.05 -8.96 -4.10
N GLY A 165 6.25 -8.81 -4.67
CA GLY A 165 7.00 -7.54 -4.58
C GLY A 165 6.26 -6.35 -5.20
N LEU A 166 5.44 -6.58 -6.24
CA LEU A 166 4.58 -5.55 -6.82
C LEU A 166 3.47 -5.11 -5.86
N ILE A 167 2.81 -6.08 -5.21
CA ILE A 167 1.78 -5.80 -4.21
C ILE A 167 2.37 -5.02 -3.03
N TRP A 168 3.55 -5.42 -2.54
CA TRP A 168 4.23 -4.64 -1.50
C TRP A 168 4.65 -3.25 -1.96
N ALA A 169 5.05 -3.06 -3.23
CA ALA A 169 5.30 -1.72 -3.76
C ALA A 169 4.01 -0.86 -3.75
N TYR A 170 2.83 -1.46 -3.94
CA TYR A 170 1.54 -0.76 -3.80
C TYR A 170 1.32 -0.32 -2.36
N HIS A 171 1.46 -1.24 -1.41
CA HIS A 171 1.32 -0.98 0.03
C HIS A 171 2.29 0.11 0.48
N TRP A 172 3.53 0.07 0.02
CA TRP A 172 4.55 1.10 0.29
C TRP A 172 4.09 2.46 -0.19
N LEU A 173 3.58 2.59 -1.43
CA LEU A 173 3.13 3.88 -1.94
C LEU A 173 1.91 4.39 -1.18
N GLN A 174 0.95 3.51 -0.86
CA GLN A 174 -0.22 3.87 -0.06
C GLN A 174 0.23 4.51 1.26
N ILE A 175 0.91 3.79 2.14
CA ILE A 175 1.32 4.38 3.43
C ILE A 175 2.35 5.51 3.27
N GLY A 176 3.24 5.42 2.29
CA GLY A 176 4.30 6.39 2.07
C GLY A 176 3.80 7.77 1.62
N LEU A 177 2.62 7.89 1.02
CA LEU A 177 2.06 9.19 0.64
C LEU A 177 1.63 10.05 1.83
N TYR A 178 1.41 9.46 3.00
CA TYR A 178 1.09 10.23 4.20
C TYR A 178 2.26 11.08 4.69
N GLU A 179 3.47 10.54 4.60
CA GLU A 179 4.67 11.18 5.11
C GLU A 179 4.89 12.59 4.53
N PRO A 180 4.97 12.80 3.19
CA PRO A 180 5.14 14.13 2.62
C PRO A 180 3.95 15.07 2.88
N LEU A 181 2.74 14.53 3.05
CA LEU A 181 1.56 15.35 3.37
C LEU A 181 1.64 15.93 4.78
N ILE A 182 2.22 15.18 5.73
CA ILE A 182 2.35 15.59 7.13
C ILE A 182 3.57 16.48 7.36
N ILE A 183 4.74 16.09 6.83
CA ILE A 183 5.99 16.83 7.10
C ILE A 183 6.09 18.12 6.29
N GLY A 184 5.39 18.21 5.15
CA GLY A 184 5.36 19.39 4.31
C GLY A 184 4.66 20.56 5.02
N LYS A 185 5.38 21.68 5.14
CA LYS A 185 4.90 22.90 5.80
C LYS A 185 4.11 23.79 4.84
N THR A 186 4.34 23.64 3.54
CA THR A 186 3.65 24.39 2.47
C THR A 186 2.99 23.44 1.47
N SER A 187 2.02 23.96 0.71
CA SER A 187 1.38 23.22 -0.38
C SER A 187 2.42 22.76 -1.42
N GLU A 188 3.40 23.62 -1.74
CA GLU A 188 4.48 23.33 -2.68
C GLU A 188 5.39 22.20 -2.18
N GLU A 189 5.75 22.20 -0.90
CA GLU A 189 6.53 21.13 -0.27
C GLU A 189 5.78 19.79 -0.31
N ARG A 190 4.48 19.79 0.05
CA ARG A 190 3.65 18.56 -0.03
C ARG A 190 3.55 18.05 -1.46
N GLN A 191 3.36 18.95 -2.43
CA GLN A 191 3.33 18.62 -3.86
C GLN A 191 4.65 18.02 -4.35
N ALA A 192 5.78 18.62 -3.96
CA ALA A 192 7.09 18.08 -4.30
C ALA A 192 7.32 16.71 -3.64
N GLY A 193 6.97 16.56 -2.36
CA GLY A 193 7.09 15.31 -1.62
C GLY A 193 6.25 14.19 -2.24
N VAL A 194 4.96 14.43 -2.52
CA VAL A 194 4.08 13.44 -3.19
C VAL A 194 4.64 13.03 -4.55
N ARG A 195 5.14 13.97 -5.36
CA ARG A 195 5.79 13.64 -6.64
C ARG A 195 7.03 12.78 -6.44
N ALA A 196 7.85 13.07 -5.43
CA ALA A 196 9.04 12.29 -5.13
C ALA A 196 8.69 10.87 -4.65
N THR A 197 7.66 10.71 -3.81
CA THR A 197 7.16 9.40 -3.38
C THR A 197 6.64 8.59 -4.57
N VAL A 198 5.87 9.21 -5.48
CA VAL A 198 5.43 8.54 -6.72
C VAL A 198 6.64 8.16 -7.60
N ALA A 199 7.64 9.03 -7.74
CA ALA A 199 8.86 8.71 -8.49
C ALA A 199 9.62 7.54 -7.86
N ARG A 200 9.71 7.48 -6.54
CA ARG A 200 10.31 6.36 -5.79
C ARG A 200 9.59 5.05 -6.07
N PHE A 201 8.26 5.05 -6.05
CA PHE A 201 7.47 3.88 -6.43
C PHE A 201 7.84 3.37 -7.83
N TRP A 202 7.99 4.27 -8.81
CA TRP A 202 8.40 3.87 -10.17
C TRP A 202 9.82 3.31 -10.23
N GLN A 203 10.77 3.84 -9.43
CA GLN A 203 12.12 3.28 -9.32
C GLN A 203 12.10 1.84 -8.82
N MET A 204 11.20 1.49 -7.88
CA MET A 204 11.08 0.10 -7.39
C MET A 204 10.74 -0.88 -8.51
N LEU A 205 10.03 -0.43 -9.55
CA LEU A 205 9.58 -1.26 -10.66
C LEU A 205 10.61 -1.39 -11.80
N GLU A 206 11.74 -0.67 -11.74
CA GLU A 206 12.77 -0.69 -12.79
C GLU A 206 13.48 -2.03 -12.92
N ASN A 207 13.81 -2.67 -11.80
CA ASN A 207 14.45 -3.99 -11.76
C ASN A 207 13.70 -4.95 -10.81
N PRO A 208 12.59 -5.53 -11.29
CA PRO A 208 11.75 -6.40 -10.48
C PRO A 208 12.57 -7.53 -9.83
N THR A 209 12.21 -7.93 -8.61
CA THR A 209 12.95 -8.82 -7.69
C THR A 209 14.25 -8.29 -7.09
N ARG A 210 14.78 -7.14 -7.54
CA ARG A 210 15.96 -6.50 -6.92
C ARG A 210 15.64 -5.18 -6.23
N THR A 211 14.72 -4.41 -6.79
CA THR A 211 14.41 -3.05 -6.34
C THR A 211 13.03 -2.92 -5.67
N MET A 212 12.21 -3.97 -5.71
CA MET A 212 10.94 -4.02 -4.98
C MET A 212 11.19 -4.43 -3.52
N PRO A 213 10.24 -4.14 -2.59
CA PRO A 213 10.36 -4.56 -1.20
C PRO A 213 10.61 -6.08 -1.05
N TYR A 214 11.43 -6.45 -0.08
CA TYR A 214 11.77 -7.81 0.35
C TYR A 214 11.01 -8.21 1.62
N GLN A 215 10.50 -7.22 2.35
CA GLN A 215 9.62 -7.35 3.50
C GLN A 215 8.38 -6.48 3.29
N MET A 216 7.28 -6.89 3.94
CA MET A 216 6.03 -6.11 3.94
C MET A 216 6.31 -4.70 4.50
N PRO A 217 5.94 -3.63 3.77
CA PRO A 217 6.08 -2.27 4.26
C PRO A 217 5.27 -2.05 5.54
N MET A 218 5.96 -1.71 6.62
CA MET A 218 5.36 -1.34 7.90
C MET A 218 5.24 0.18 7.99
N THR A 219 4.07 0.69 8.34
CA THR A 219 3.80 2.15 8.38
C THR A 219 4.76 2.86 9.34
N ALA A 220 5.06 2.27 10.50
CA ALA A 220 6.00 2.84 11.48
C ALA A 220 7.41 3.07 10.94
N ALA A 221 7.86 2.24 9.99
CA ALA A 221 9.18 2.37 9.38
C ALA A 221 9.16 3.27 8.14
N VAL A 222 8.14 3.14 7.29
CA VAL A 222 8.06 3.85 6.00
C VAL A 222 7.58 5.29 6.15
N ALA A 223 6.61 5.54 7.04
CA ALA A 223 5.98 6.83 7.30
C ALA A 223 5.96 7.11 8.82
N PRO A 224 7.14 7.37 9.43
CA PRO A 224 7.28 7.47 10.88
C PRO A 224 6.53 8.68 11.48
N GLU A 225 6.51 9.84 10.82
CA GLU A 225 5.79 11.00 11.35
C GLU A 225 4.27 10.82 11.26
N PHE A 226 3.78 10.15 10.20
CA PHE A 226 2.38 9.71 10.15
C PHE A 226 2.06 8.76 11.30
N SER A 227 2.87 7.73 11.50
CA SER A 227 2.64 6.69 12.51
C SER A 227 2.67 7.25 13.93
N LYS A 228 3.59 8.18 14.19
CA LYS A 228 3.67 8.88 15.48
C LYS A 228 2.42 9.73 15.76
N ARG A 229 1.87 10.37 14.72
CA ARG A 229 0.70 11.26 14.86
C ARG A 229 -0.63 10.51 14.88
N TYR A 230 -0.75 9.44 14.10
CA TYR A 230 -1.98 8.67 13.89
C TYR A 230 -1.75 7.17 14.04
N GLU A 231 -1.20 6.76 15.18
CA GLU A 231 -0.84 5.37 15.49
C GLU A 231 -1.95 4.37 15.19
N GLU A 232 -3.19 4.66 15.62
CA GLU A 232 -4.32 3.77 15.41
C GLU A 232 -4.59 3.52 13.92
N ALA A 233 -4.48 4.55 13.08
CA ALA A 233 -4.62 4.40 11.63
C ALA A 233 -3.47 3.61 11.02
N ALA A 234 -2.23 3.87 11.45
CA ALA A 234 -1.05 3.13 11.00
C ALA A 234 -1.18 1.63 11.30
N ILE A 235 -1.65 1.27 12.49
CA ILE A 235 -1.91 -0.12 12.89
C ILE A 235 -3.01 -0.75 12.02
N ILE A 236 -4.11 -0.04 11.78
CA ILE A 236 -5.21 -0.51 10.91
C ILE A 236 -4.68 -0.82 9.50
N PHE A 237 -3.80 0.03 8.96
CA PHE A 237 -3.25 -0.13 7.62
C PHE A 237 -2.22 -1.27 7.53
N ASP A 238 -1.37 -1.45 8.53
CA ASP A 238 -0.48 -2.60 8.59
C ASP A 238 -1.28 -3.92 8.68
N ASN A 239 -2.36 -3.93 9.47
CA ASN A 239 -3.27 -5.08 9.56
C ASN A 239 -3.98 -5.38 8.22
N LEU A 240 -4.41 -4.33 7.50
CA LEU A 240 -4.98 -4.42 6.16
C LEU A 240 -3.99 -5.08 5.17
N HIS A 241 -2.77 -4.53 5.07
CA HIS A 241 -1.75 -5.02 4.15
C HIS A 241 -1.32 -6.45 4.47
N SER A 242 -1.20 -6.76 5.75
CA SER A 242 -0.91 -8.12 6.24
C SER A 242 -1.99 -9.11 5.80
N MET A 243 -3.27 -8.74 5.90
CA MET A 243 -4.36 -9.62 5.46
C MET A 243 -4.40 -9.82 3.95
N HIS A 244 -4.00 -8.83 3.14
CA HIS A 244 -3.89 -9.02 1.68
C HIS A 244 -2.91 -10.16 1.33
N ASP A 245 -1.79 -10.26 2.04
CA ASP A 245 -0.82 -11.34 1.89
C ASP A 245 -1.40 -12.68 2.37
N VAL A 246 -2.06 -12.71 3.52
CA VAL A 246 -2.69 -13.93 4.06
C VAL A 246 -3.77 -14.49 3.12
N VAL A 247 -4.60 -13.63 2.52
CA VAL A 247 -5.58 -14.06 1.50
C VAL A 247 -4.86 -14.68 0.31
N SER A 248 -3.78 -14.05 -0.17
CA SER A 248 -2.99 -14.55 -1.30
C SER A 248 -2.38 -15.91 -0.98
N ASP A 249 -1.82 -16.09 0.22
CA ASP A 249 -1.25 -17.35 0.69
C ASP A 249 -2.32 -18.46 0.79
N ILE A 250 -3.49 -18.18 1.38
CA ILE A 250 -4.59 -19.15 1.45
C ILE A 250 -5.04 -19.58 0.05
N LEU A 251 -5.10 -18.65 -0.90
CA LEU A 251 -5.51 -18.93 -2.27
C LEU A 251 -4.44 -19.68 -3.07
N ALA A 252 -3.16 -19.36 -2.90
CA ALA A 252 -2.04 -20.01 -3.60
C ALA A 252 -1.63 -21.36 -3.01
N ASN A 253 -1.90 -21.63 -1.72
CA ASN A 253 -1.40 -22.83 -1.07
C ASN A 253 -2.23 -24.09 -1.43
N ASP A 254 -1.57 -25.09 -2.02
CA ASP A 254 -2.17 -26.38 -2.39
C ASP A 254 -2.53 -27.27 -1.20
N SER A 255 -1.87 -27.07 -0.06
CA SER A 255 -2.16 -27.79 1.19
C SER A 255 -3.46 -27.31 1.84
N VAL A 256 -4.05 -26.21 1.37
CA VAL A 256 -5.41 -25.79 1.72
C VAL A 256 -6.34 -26.25 0.60
N PRO A 257 -7.12 -27.35 0.78
CA PRO A 257 -8.02 -27.84 -0.25
C PRO A 257 -8.98 -26.76 -0.72
N ARG A 258 -9.35 -26.78 -2.01
CA ARG A 258 -10.25 -25.77 -2.60
C ARG A 258 -11.54 -25.57 -1.80
N SER A 259 -12.14 -26.66 -1.31
CA SER A 259 -13.35 -26.65 -0.48
C SER A 259 -13.17 -26.00 0.91
N ARG A 260 -11.91 -25.90 1.39
CA ARG A 260 -11.54 -25.30 2.68
C ARG A 260 -11.13 -23.83 2.57
N LYS A 261 -10.76 -23.33 1.39
CA LYS A 261 -10.25 -21.95 1.22
C LYS A 261 -11.21 -20.90 1.78
N ARG A 262 -12.53 -20.99 1.55
CA ARG A 262 -13.51 -20.06 2.17
C ARG A 262 -13.45 -20.09 3.69
N ALA A 263 -13.38 -21.27 4.30
CA ALA A 263 -13.36 -21.40 5.75
C ALA A 263 -12.11 -20.76 6.36
N GLU A 264 -10.94 -20.95 5.73
CA GLU A 264 -9.69 -20.32 6.17
C GLU A 264 -9.69 -18.80 5.93
N LEU A 265 -10.21 -18.33 4.79
CA LEU A 265 -10.39 -16.89 4.53
C LEU A 265 -11.27 -16.24 5.61
N MET A 266 -12.38 -16.88 5.98
CA MET A 266 -13.27 -16.38 7.03
C MET A 266 -12.64 -16.47 8.43
N ARG A 267 -11.73 -17.43 8.65
CA ARG A 267 -10.94 -17.50 9.90
C ARG A 267 -9.96 -16.33 9.97
N ALA A 268 -9.15 -16.11 8.94
CA ALA A 268 -8.24 -14.97 8.86
C ALA A 268 -9.01 -13.64 9.03
N ALA A 269 -10.11 -13.45 8.31
CA ALA A 269 -10.97 -12.27 8.42
C ALA A 269 -11.50 -12.03 9.85
N ARG A 270 -11.76 -13.08 10.65
CA ARG A 270 -12.10 -12.90 12.06
C ARG A 270 -10.88 -12.47 12.88
N LEU A 271 -9.74 -13.15 12.68
CA LEU A 271 -8.50 -12.87 13.41
C LEU A 271 -7.99 -11.44 13.20
N TYR A 272 -8.14 -10.89 12.00
CA TYR A 272 -7.74 -9.51 11.71
C TYR A 272 -8.73 -8.44 12.21
N ARG A 273 -9.96 -8.81 12.57
CA ARG A 273 -10.96 -7.87 13.15
C ARG A 273 -10.98 -7.88 14.68
N ASP A 274 -10.66 -9.00 15.31
CA ASP A 274 -10.71 -9.10 16.76
C ASP A 274 -9.52 -8.37 17.42
N ASP A 275 -9.68 -7.94 18.67
CA ASP A 275 -8.65 -7.17 19.41
C ASP A 275 -7.85 -8.04 20.40
N THR A 276 -7.84 -9.37 20.23
CA THR A 276 -7.35 -10.31 21.26
C THR A 276 -6.37 -11.36 20.75
N SER A 277 -6.58 -11.93 19.57
CA SER A 277 -5.75 -12.98 19.00
C SER A 277 -4.60 -12.36 18.21
N TYR A 278 -3.41 -12.92 18.40
CA TYR A 278 -2.18 -12.48 17.73
C TYR A 278 -1.90 -10.98 17.89
N VAL A 279 -2.31 -10.39 19.01
CA VAL A 279 -2.06 -8.97 19.30
C VAL A 279 -0.73 -8.83 20.01
N MET A 280 0.09 -7.88 19.56
CA MET A 280 1.32 -7.49 20.24
C MET A 280 1.19 -6.10 20.89
N PRO A 281 2.04 -5.74 21.86
CA PRO A 281 2.13 -4.37 22.36
C PRO A 281 2.49 -3.39 21.24
N VAL A 282 2.01 -2.15 21.34
CA VAL A 282 2.31 -1.10 20.36
C VAL A 282 3.81 -0.81 20.26
N ASP A 283 4.50 -0.71 21.39
CA ASP A 283 5.95 -0.47 21.39
C ASP A 283 6.70 -1.64 20.72
N ALA A 284 6.25 -2.87 20.94
CA ALA A 284 6.78 -4.05 20.27
C ALA A 284 6.54 -4.00 18.75
N TRP A 285 5.36 -3.56 18.30
CA TRP A 285 5.08 -3.39 16.86
C TRP A 285 6.02 -2.35 16.22
N ARG A 286 6.30 -1.23 16.90
CA ARG A 286 7.25 -0.23 16.40
C ARG A 286 8.67 -0.79 16.33
N THR A 287 9.13 -1.42 17.40
CA THR A 287 10.46 -2.05 17.48
C THR A 287 10.62 -3.09 16.38
N MET A 288 9.64 -3.96 16.20
CA MET A 288 9.59 -4.95 15.13
C MET A 288 9.65 -4.30 13.74
N ALA A 289 8.85 -3.25 13.50
CA ALA A 289 8.86 -2.54 12.22
C ALA A 289 10.25 -1.95 11.91
N HIS A 290 10.97 -1.44 12.92
CA HIS A 290 12.35 -0.98 12.75
C HIS A 290 13.31 -2.13 12.46
N HIS A 291 13.24 -3.24 13.22
CA HIS A 291 14.08 -4.41 12.98
C HIS A 291 13.79 -5.16 11.70
N MET A 292 12.63 -4.96 11.07
CA MET A 292 12.39 -5.48 9.74
C MET A 292 13.23 -4.77 8.66
N GLY A 293 13.83 -3.62 8.99
CA GLY A 293 14.73 -2.84 8.14
C GLY A 293 13.97 -2.08 7.06
N VAL A 294 13.92 -0.75 7.16
CA VAL A 294 13.18 0.10 6.20
C VAL A 294 13.73 -0.05 4.77
N GLU A 295 15.02 -0.35 4.62
CA GLU A 295 15.66 -0.68 3.36
C GLU A 295 15.10 -1.95 2.70
N ASN A 296 14.64 -2.92 3.50
CA ASN A 296 13.97 -4.12 3.01
C ASN A 296 12.51 -3.84 2.61
N MET A 297 11.96 -2.69 3.01
CA MET A 297 10.59 -2.28 2.74
C MET A 297 10.46 -1.31 1.56
N GLY A 298 11.57 -0.99 0.87
CA GLY A 298 11.59 0.02 -0.20
C GLY A 298 12.09 1.40 0.23
N GLY A 299 12.52 1.55 1.49
CA GLY A 299 13.08 2.79 2.05
C GLY A 299 12.04 3.72 2.68
N PRO A 300 12.49 4.80 3.35
CA PRO A 300 11.59 5.78 3.95
C PRO A 300 10.86 6.59 2.88
N ALA A 301 9.62 7.01 3.17
CA ALA A 301 8.81 7.83 2.27
C ALA A 301 9.02 9.35 2.43
N GLY A 302 10.13 9.73 3.07
CA GLY A 302 10.64 11.09 3.20
C GLY A 302 12.17 11.10 3.14
N ASN A 303 12.78 12.28 2.98
CA ASN A 303 14.24 12.45 2.94
C ASN A 303 14.93 11.49 1.95
N PHE A 304 14.38 11.35 0.74
CA PHE A 304 14.84 10.37 -0.24
C PHE A 304 16.32 10.52 -0.62
N LEU A 305 17.04 9.40 -0.60
CA LEU A 305 18.35 9.28 -1.24
C LEU A 305 18.20 9.19 -2.77
N PRO A 306 19.20 9.57 -3.59
CA PRO A 306 19.10 9.45 -5.05
C PRO A 306 18.85 8.02 -5.55
N THR A 307 19.43 7.03 -4.86
CA THR A 307 19.30 5.60 -5.18
C THR A 307 18.35 4.92 -4.21
N LEU A 308 17.79 3.78 -4.62
CA LEU A 308 17.09 2.89 -3.68
C LEU A 308 18.09 2.31 -2.67
N PRO A 309 17.67 2.13 -1.40
CA PRO A 309 18.52 1.45 -0.44
C PRO A 309 18.67 -0.02 -0.84
N MET A 310 19.82 -0.60 -0.53
CA MET A 310 20.08 -2.01 -0.78
C MET A 310 19.43 -2.86 0.32
N PRO A 311 18.63 -3.89 -0.02
CA PRO A 311 18.10 -4.81 0.97
C PRO A 311 19.22 -5.49 1.79
N THR A 312 19.01 -5.57 3.08
CA THR A 312 19.92 -6.16 4.09
C THR A 312 19.56 -7.60 4.44
N VAL A 313 18.56 -8.17 3.75
CA VAL A 313 18.22 -9.60 3.82
C VAL A 313 18.06 -10.22 2.44
N THR A 314 18.11 -11.55 2.39
CA THR A 314 17.77 -12.31 1.19
C THR A 314 16.28 -12.16 0.85
N TYR A 315 15.95 -12.18 -0.44
CA TYR A 315 14.56 -12.13 -0.88
C TYR A 315 13.75 -13.27 -0.27
N GLY A 316 12.55 -12.95 0.25
CA GLY A 316 11.67 -13.91 0.89
C GLY A 316 12.04 -14.28 2.33
N ALA A 317 13.04 -13.62 2.94
CA ALA A 317 13.40 -13.85 4.34
C ALA A 317 12.18 -13.69 5.28
N VAL A 318 12.19 -14.48 6.35
CA VAL A 318 11.18 -14.46 7.42
C VAL A 318 11.92 -14.26 8.72
N MET A 319 11.79 -13.07 9.27
CA MET A 319 12.39 -12.67 10.53
C MET A 319 11.46 -13.06 11.66
N THR A 320 12.02 -13.63 12.73
CA THR A 320 11.28 -13.93 13.96
C THR A 320 11.51 -12.82 14.97
N HIS A 321 10.48 -12.52 15.76
CA HIS A 321 10.52 -11.45 16.76
C HIS A 321 9.93 -11.94 18.08
N ASP A 322 10.41 -11.38 19.19
CA ASP A 322 9.78 -11.57 20.49
C ASP A 322 8.44 -10.82 20.51
N GLU A 323 7.35 -11.52 20.84
CA GLU A 323 6.00 -10.93 20.79
C GLU A 323 5.78 -9.80 21.81
N ARG A 324 6.57 -9.76 22.89
CA ARG A 324 6.42 -8.79 23.97
C ARG A 324 7.26 -7.55 23.75
N THR A 325 8.46 -7.69 23.18
CA THR A 325 9.40 -6.57 22.98
C THR A 325 9.51 -6.12 21.54
N GLY A 326 9.15 -6.98 20.58
CA GLY A 326 9.32 -6.73 19.14
C GLY A 326 10.76 -6.92 18.66
N GLU A 327 11.67 -7.27 19.56
CA GLU A 327 13.09 -7.47 19.25
C GLU A 327 13.25 -8.65 18.29
N MET A 328 14.12 -8.50 17.31
CA MET A 328 14.43 -9.58 16.38
C MET A 328 15.15 -10.71 17.10
N THR A 329 14.64 -11.94 16.96
CA THR A 329 15.23 -13.14 17.58
C THR A 329 15.97 -14.02 16.57
N GLY A 330 15.80 -13.78 15.27
CA GLY A 330 16.51 -14.50 14.22
C GLY A 330 15.74 -14.59 12.90
N PHE A 331 15.99 -15.67 12.17
CA PHE A 331 15.37 -15.98 10.89
C PHE A 331 14.77 -17.39 10.90
N LYS A 332 13.51 -17.51 10.48
CA LYS A 332 12.88 -18.80 10.16
C LYS A 332 13.25 -19.27 8.76
N TYR A 333 13.43 -18.32 7.83
CA TYR A 333 13.87 -18.55 6.46
C TYR A 333 14.69 -17.35 5.95
N GLY A 334 15.63 -17.59 5.04
CA GLY A 334 16.54 -16.57 4.55
C GLY A 334 17.64 -16.20 5.56
N GLN A 335 18.38 -15.15 5.27
CA GLN A 335 19.47 -14.65 6.12
C GLN A 335 19.74 -13.17 5.89
N ALA A 336 20.46 -12.56 6.82
CA ALA A 336 21.05 -11.24 6.64
C ALA A 336 22.11 -11.25 5.52
N THR A 337 22.12 -10.19 4.72
CA THR A 337 23.11 -9.92 3.67
C THR A 337 23.97 -8.69 3.98
N GLY A 338 23.64 -7.93 5.03
CA GLY A 338 24.40 -6.77 5.49
C GLY A 338 23.62 -5.92 6.50
N GLY A 339 24.08 -4.68 6.72
CA GLY A 339 23.39 -3.68 7.55
C GLY A 339 23.32 -4.04 9.04
N GLU A 340 22.29 -3.54 9.72
CA GLU A 340 22.05 -3.77 11.16
C GLU A 340 21.79 -5.25 11.49
N HIS A 341 21.52 -6.08 10.49
CA HIS A 341 21.32 -7.53 10.64
C HIS A 341 22.61 -8.34 10.45
N ALA A 342 23.74 -7.72 10.12
CA ALA A 342 25.00 -8.41 9.91
C ALA A 342 25.44 -9.20 11.17
N GLY A 343 25.67 -10.51 11.02
CA GLY A 343 26.08 -11.39 12.12
C GLY A 343 24.93 -12.15 12.80
N MET A 344 23.67 -11.80 12.53
CA MET A 344 22.50 -12.57 12.96
C MET A 344 22.32 -13.79 12.05
N GLN A 345 23.17 -14.81 12.21
CA GLN A 345 23.03 -16.10 11.51
C GLN A 345 22.21 -17.10 12.36
N GLN A 346 21.52 -18.00 11.67
CA GLN A 346 20.59 -19.02 12.17
C GLN A 346 20.82 -19.47 13.63
N GLY A 347 19.85 -19.19 14.50
CA GLY A 347 19.56 -20.05 15.64
C GLY A 347 18.85 -21.30 15.13
N ALA A 348 19.60 -22.27 14.61
CA ALA A 348 19.05 -23.53 14.14
C ALA A 348 18.41 -24.29 15.31
N THR A 349 17.08 -24.23 15.42
CA THR A 349 16.36 -25.40 15.92
C THR A 349 16.24 -26.36 14.74
N ALA A 350 16.97 -27.46 14.82
CA ALA A 350 16.91 -28.55 13.84
C ALA A 350 15.50 -29.17 13.87
N GLY A 351 14.61 -28.69 12.99
CA GLY A 351 13.36 -29.35 12.64
C GLY A 351 13.63 -30.32 11.50
N ALA A 352 13.69 -31.60 11.84
CA ALA A 352 14.03 -32.71 10.97
C ALA A 352 13.17 -32.79 9.69
N ASP A 353 13.87 -33.20 8.64
CA ASP A 353 13.36 -33.65 7.36
C ASP A 353 12.43 -34.87 7.53
N SER A 354 11.48 -34.96 6.60
CA SER A 354 10.55 -36.04 6.29
C SER A 354 10.82 -37.44 6.89
N GLY A 355 9.89 -37.91 7.74
CA GLY A 355 9.85 -39.30 8.19
C GLY A 355 8.54 -39.71 8.87
N LYS A 356 7.69 -40.43 8.13
CA LYS A 356 6.60 -41.35 8.55
C LYS A 356 6.09 -41.23 10.00
N MET A 357 4.90 -40.66 10.18
CA MET A 357 4.10 -40.80 11.41
C MET A 357 3.54 -42.23 11.52
N ALA A 358 4.14 -43.02 12.40
CA ALA A 358 3.53 -44.18 13.04
C ALA A 358 3.55 -43.94 14.56
N GLY A 359 2.41 -44.18 15.21
CA GLY A 359 2.03 -43.57 16.49
C GLY A 359 2.93 -43.87 17.69
N MET A 360 2.86 -42.96 18.66
CA MET A 360 3.26 -43.22 20.04
C MET A 360 2.31 -42.54 21.03
N ASP A 361 1.95 -43.35 22.03
CA ASP A 361 1.08 -43.13 23.17
C ASP A 361 1.77 -42.25 24.23
N HIS A 362 1.08 -41.22 24.74
CA HIS A 362 1.56 -40.28 25.76
C HIS A 362 1.07 -40.63 27.17
N SER A 363 1.01 -41.91 27.51
CA SER A 363 0.81 -42.32 28.90
C SER A 363 2.16 -42.54 29.60
N LYS A 364 2.41 -41.68 30.61
CA LYS A 364 3.31 -41.83 31.78
C LYS A 364 4.62 -41.03 31.77
N MET A 365 4.78 -40.29 32.88
CA MET A 365 5.99 -39.90 33.66
C MET A 365 5.97 -38.38 33.87
N ASN A 366 5.30 -37.83 34.88
CA ASN A 366 5.52 -37.87 36.35
C ASN A 366 6.95 -37.49 36.79
N MET A 367 7.05 -36.30 37.38
CA MET A 367 8.23 -35.72 38.05
C MET A 367 8.47 -36.38 39.42
N PRO A 368 9.70 -36.26 39.96
CA PRO A 368 9.79 -35.72 41.31
C PRO A 368 10.93 -34.71 41.51
N GLY A 369 10.71 -33.76 42.41
CA GLY A 369 11.69 -32.78 42.88
C GLY A 369 12.43 -33.23 44.14
N VAL A 370 13.53 -32.54 44.45
CA VAL A 370 14.25 -32.59 45.74
C VAL A 370 14.87 -31.21 46.02
N LYS A 371 14.61 -30.68 47.23
CA LYS A 371 15.32 -29.59 47.94
C LYS A 371 16.56 -30.19 48.66
N ASP A 372 17.65 -29.53 49.06
CA ASP A 372 17.79 -28.31 49.86
C ASP A 372 19.30 -28.04 50.12
N SER A 373 19.65 -26.78 50.49
CA SER A 373 20.80 -26.29 51.30
C SER A 373 22.25 -26.51 50.75
N SER A 374 23.30 -25.68 50.94
CA SER A 374 23.70 -24.53 51.78
C SER A 374 24.91 -23.87 51.06
N GLY A 375 25.13 -22.55 51.00
CA GLY A 375 25.75 -21.71 52.04
C GLY A 375 27.28 -21.56 51.87
N ALA A 376 27.78 -20.44 51.31
CA ALA A 376 29.04 -19.76 51.69
C ALA A 376 29.37 -18.52 50.82
N ARG A 377 29.73 -17.43 51.52
CA ARG A 377 30.49 -16.23 51.10
C ARG A 377 31.95 -16.63 50.77
N LEU A 378 32.85 -15.93 50.05
CA LEU A 378 33.22 -14.51 49.88
C LEU A 378 34.28 -14.43 48.73
N ASP A 379 34.64 -13.20 48.31
CA ASP A 379 35.89 -12.75 47.65
C ASP A 379 35.86 -12.19 46.20
N SER A 380 35.76 -10.86 46.13
CA SER A 380 36.80 -9.90 45.66
C SER A 380 37.48 -10.02 44.28
N MET A 381 37.08 -9.13 43.33
CA MET A 381 37.87 -8.22 42.45
C MET A 381 38.92 -8.80 41.45
N PRO A 382 39.22 -8.18 40.28
CA PRO A 382 39.40 -6.73 40.08
C PRO A 382 38.84 -6.10 38.79
N GLY A 383 38.80 -4.76 38.83
CA GLY A 383 38.23 -3.88 37.81
C GLY A 383 39.06 -3.67 36.54
N MET A 384 38.37 -3.19 35.51
CA MET A 384 38.95 -2.73 34.25
C MET A 384 39.05 -1.20 34.22
N ASP A 385 40.20 -0.77 33.71
CA ASP A 385 40.73 0.58 33.67
C ASP A 385 40.19 1.35 32.45
N HIS A 386 39.74 2.59 32.66
CA HIS A 386 39.28 3.51 31.60
C HIS A 386 40.31 4.61 31.40
N ALA A 387 41.39 4.33 30.67
CA ALA A 387 42.39 5.31 30.31
C ALA A 387 42.94 5.09 28.90
N ALA A 388 42.13 5.36 27.86
CA ALA A 388 42.61 5.59 26.50
C ALA A 388 41.51 6.27 25.63
N MET A 389 41.25 7.55 25.88
CA MET A 389 40.55 8.42 24.92
C MET A 389 41.54 9.51 24.48
N GLY A 390 42.11 9.31 23.29
CA GLY A 390 43.00 10.26 22.64
C GLY A 390 42.25 11.50 22.16
N GLN A 391 42.85 12.66 22.39
CA GLN A 391 42.41 13.96 21.89
C GLN A 391 42.41 13.98 20.35
N GLN A 392 41.28 14.33 19.75
CA GLN A 392 41.20 14.75 18.34
C GLN A 392 41.33 16.28 18.25
N THR A 393 42.23 16.75 17.40
CA THR A 393 42.50 18.16 17.11
C THR A 393 41.51 18.73 16.07
N PRO A 394 41.18 20.03 16.13
CA PRO A 394 40.15 20.64 15.29
C PRO A 394 40.70 21.10 13.93
N GLY A 395 41.13 20.16 13.09
CA GLY A 395 41.70 20.44 11.75
C GLY A 395 41.07 19.71 10.56
N ASP A 396 40.28 18.65 10.79
CA ASP A 396 39.86 17.74 9.71
C ASP A 396 38.49 18.05 9.07
N THR A 397 37.71 18.99 9.62
CA THR A 397 36.35 19.28 9.13
C THR A 397 36.31 20.16 7.88
N THR A 398 37.33 20.97 7.61
CA THR A 398 37.39 21.84 6.41
C THR A 398 37.84 21.10 5.15
N ARG A 399 38.59 20.00 5.27
CA ARG A 399 39.07 19.21 4.12
C ARG A 399 37.98 18.28 3.56
N ALA A 400 37.07 17.80 4.40
CA ALA A 400 35.96 16.93 4.01
C ALA A 400 34.85 17.66 3.23
N MET A 401 34.59 18.94 3.51
CA MET A 401 33.57 19.72 2.77
C MET A 401 34.02 20.13 1.35
N GLY A 402 35.32 20.34 1.13
CA GLY A 402 35.86 20.71 -0.19
C GLY A 402 35.68 19.61 -1.24
N GLY A 403 35.93 18.34 -0.87
CA GLY A 403 35.79 17.20 -1.78
C GLY A 403 34.34 16.92 -2.19
N HIS A 404 33.37 17.24 -1.33
CA HIS A 404 31.95 17.03 -1.63
C HIS A 404 31.42 18.01 -2.69
N MET A 405 31.80 19.29 -2.60
CA MET A 405 31.44 20.27 -3.65
C MET A 405 32.12 19.95 -4.99
N GLU A 406 33.36 19.46 -4.97
CA GLU A 406 34.07 19.08 -6.19
C GLU A 406 33.43 17.88 -6.89
N GLN A 407 32.98 16.87 -6.14
CA GLN A 407 32.23 15.72 -6.69
C GLN A 407 30.88 16.13 -7.28
N MET A 408 30.15 17.05 -6.63
CA MET A 408 28.89 17.58 -7.15
C MET A 408 29.08 18.39 -8.43
N MET A 409 30.14 19.21 -8.50
CA MET A 409 30.54 19.93 -9.71
C MET A 409 30.90 18.98 -10.85
N GLN A 410 31.66 17.91 -10.58
CA GLN A 410 31.99 16.91 -11.59
C GLN A 410 30.76 16.16 -12.12
N LEU A 411 29.81 15.81 -11.25
CA LEU A 411 28.55 15.18 -11.66
C LEU A 411 27.72 16.12 -12.54
N HIS A 412 27.61 17.39 -12.15
CA HIS A 412 26.90 18.41 -12.92
C HIS A 412 27.51 18.60 -14.31
N MET A 413 28.85 18.65 -14.41
CA MET A 413 29.55 18.75 -15.70
C MET A 413 29.34 17.52 -16.58
N ARG A 414 29.28 16.30 -16.00
CA ARG A 414 28.95 15.08 -16.76
C ARG A 414 27.52 15.11 -17.31
N MET A 415 26.56 15.58 -16.51
CA MET A 415 25.16 15.70 -16.95
C MET A 415 24.99 16.74 -18.07
N MET A 416 25.70 17.86 -18.01
CA MET A 416 25.66 18.90 -19.04
C MET A 416 26.40 18.51 -20.33
N ASN A 417 27.35 17.57 -20.24
CA ASN A 417 28.02 16.99 -21.40
C ASN A 417 27.20 15.86 -22.07
N ASP A 418 26.13 15.38 -21.45
CA ASP A 418 25.19 14.45 -22.09
C ASP A 418 24.22 15.23 -23.00
N PRO A 419 24.20 14.98 -24.32
CA PRO A 419 23.42 15.77 -25.26
C PRO A 419 21.91 15.59 -25.12
N VAL A 420 21.43 14.47 -24.55
CA VAL A 420 20.00 14.21 -24.34
C VAL A 420 19.52 14.91 -23.08
N ILE A 421 20.30 14.83 -22.00
CA ILE A 421 20.00 15.49 -20.72
C ILE A 421 20.07 17.01 -20.90
N SER A 422 21.14 17.51 -21.50
CA SER A 422 21.30 18.94 -21.82
C SER A 422 20.12 19.46 -22.66
N LYS A 423 19.71 18.74 -23.70
CA LYS A 423 18.56 19.12 -24.53
C LYS A 423 17.24 19.16 -23.75
N ARG A 424 17.00 18.21 -22.85
CA ARG A 424 15.79 18.17 -22.00
C ARG A 424 15.78 19.31 -20.98
N MET A 425 16.91 19.56 -20.33
CA MET A 425 17.06 20.68 -19.39
C MET A 425 16.87 22.04 -20.07
N MET A 426 17.37 22.20 -21.30
CA MET A 426 17.22 23.45 -22.06
C MET A 426 15.83 23.64 -22.67
N ALA A 427 15.05 22.57 -22.83
CA ALA A 427 13.66 22.63 -23.25
C ALA A 427 12.70 22.99 -22.11
N ASP A 428 13.13 22.83 -20.86
CA ASP A 428 12.37 23.18 -19.67
C ASP A 428 12.61 24.65 -19.28
N THR A 429 11.55 25.46 -19.35
CA THR A 429 11.61 26.91 -19.10
C THR A 429 11.92 27.26 -17.65
N ALA A 430 11.57 26.41 -16.68
CA ALA A 430 11.85 26.66 -15.27
C ALA A 430 13.32 26.37 -14.95
N MET A 431 13.84 25.24 -15.45
CA MET A 431 15.25 24.88 -15.32
C MET A 431 16.17 25.88 -16.04
N ARG A 432 15.75 26.38 -17.20
CA ARG A 432 16.49 27.43 -17.91
C ARG A 432 16.60 28.72 -17.09
N ARG A 433 15.51 29.19 -16.48
CA ARG A 433 15.52 30.38 -15.61
C ARG A 433 16.41 30.18 -14.38
N MET A 434 16.32 29.02 -13.74
CA MET A 434 17.17 28.68 -12.59
C MET A 434 18.67 28.69 -12.97
N MET A 435 19.03 28.16 -14.15
CA MET A 435 20.41 28.22 -14.65
C MET A 435 20.85 29.65 -14.96
N GLU A 436 19.98 30.48 -15.55
CA GLU A 436 20.28 31.89 -15.82
C GLU A 436 20.52 32.68 -14.52
N ASP A 437 19.71 32.46 -13.48
CA ASP A 437 19.87 33.08 -12.16
C ASP A 437 21.16 32.62 -11.46
N MET A 438 21.47 31.33 -11.55
CA MET A 438 22.74 30.79 -11.02
C MET A 438 23.95 31.38 -11.75
N MET A 439 23.88 31.52 -13.08
CA MET A 439 24.93 32.16 -13.88
C MET A 439 25.11 33.65 -13.56
N ALA A 440 24.04 34.34 -13.16
CA ALA A 440 24.11 35.74 -12.73
C ALA A 440 24.88 35.92 -11.41
N GLN A 441 24.94 34.88 -10.58
CA GLN A 441 25.66 34.90 -9.29
C GLN A 441 27.11 34.40 -9.39
N MET A 442 27.51 33.79 -10.52
CA MET A 442 28.89 33.30 -10.71
C MET A 442 29.88 34.43 -11.04
N PRO A 443 31.17 34.27 -10.66
CA PRO A 443 32.26 35.15 -11.09
C PRO A 443 32.34 35.30 -12.61
N ALA A 444 32.82 36.45 -13.09
CA ALA A 444 32.79 36.80 -14.52
C ALA A 444 33.53 35.79 -15.41
N GLU A 445 34.65 35.24 -14.92
CA GLU A 445 35.45 34.22 -15.60
C GLU A 445 34.70 32.90 -15.79
N HIS A 446 34.01 32.42 -14.76
CA HIS A 446 33.18 31.20 -14.81
C HIS A 446 31.91 31.40 -15.65
N ARG A 447 31.34 32.61 -15.63
CA ARG A 447 30.15 32.97 -16.43
C ARG A 447 30.45 32.92 -17.94
N ALA A 448 31.64 33.35 -18.36
CA ALA A 448 32.05 33.30 -19.76
C ALA A 448 32.22 31.84 -20.25
N GLN A 449 32.82 30.98 -19.44
CA GLN A 449 33.01 29.57 -19.76
C GLN A 449 31.67 28.81 -19.89
N MET A 450 30.74 29.06 -18.97
CA MET A 450 29.39 28.46 -19.01
C MET A 450 28.57 28.95 -20.21
N LYS A 451 28.67 30.24 -20.58
CA LYS A 451 28.03 30.78 -21.79
C LYS A 451 28.57 30.11 -23.06
N ALA A 452 29.87 29.87 -23.14
CA ALA A 452 30.49 29.20 -24.29
C ALA A 452 29.96 27.78 -24.48
N LEU A 453 29.93 26.98 -23.40
CA LEU A 453 29.38 25.60 -23.39
C LEU A 453 27.90 25.55 -23.84
N MET A 454 27.08 26.50 -23.38
CA MET A 454 25.67 26.58 -23.78
C MET A 454 25.47 27.02 -25.23
N SER A 455 26.42 27.78 -25.79
CA SER A 455 26.35 28.26 -27.17
C SER A 455 26.83 27.23 -28.21
N GLU A 456 27.82 26.38 -27.86
CA GLU A 456 28.35 25.34 -28.77
C GLU A 456 27.40 24.16 -29.00
N GLN A 457 26.47 23.90 -28.06
CA GLN A 457 25.53 22.78 -28.14
C GLN A 457 24.21 23.09 -28.87
N MET A 458 24.02 24.31 -29.37
CA MET A 458 22.82 24.67 -30.14
C MET A 458 23.06 24.49 -31.65
N PRO A 459 22.43 23.51 -32.33
CA PRO A 459 22.45 23.48 -33.79
C PRO A 459 21.75 24.73 -34.32
N SER A 460 22.40 25.41 -35.27
CA SER A 460 21.83 26.61 -35.89
C SER A 460 20.43 26.29 -36.41
N ALA A 461 19.44 27.05 -35.90
CA ALA A 461 18.07 26.89 -36.32
C ALA A 461 17.96 27.25 -37.81
N LYS A 462 17.93 26.23 -38.68
CA LYS A 462 17.54 26.41 -40.09
C LYS A 462 16.16 27.07 -40.10
N LYS A 463 16.09 28.29 -40.64
CA LYS A 463 14.84 29.03 -40.90
C LYS A 463 13.86 28.11 -41.63
N ALA A 464 12.80 27.70 -40.95
CA ALA A 464 11.66 27.05 -41.58
C ALA A 464 10.98 28.05 -42.53
N PRO A 465 10.53 27.63 -43.72
CA PRO A 465 9.85 28.51 -44.66
C PRO A 465 8.53 29.01 -44.07
N ALA A 466 8.26 30.31 -44.28
CA ALA A 466 7.07 30.99 -43.81
C ALA A 466 5.80 30.32 -44.34
N LYS A 467 5.02 29.70 -43.43
CA LYS A 467 3.68 29.22 -43.74
C LYS A 467 2.78 30.43 -44.03
N ALA A 468 2.21 30.45 -45.23
CA ALA A 468 1.24 31.44 -45.68
C ALA A 468 0.08 31.58 -44.68
N ARG A 469 -0.22 32.82 -44.28
CA ARG A 469 -1.38 33.19 -43.47
C ARG A 469 -2.65 32.79 -44.23
N ARG A 470 -3.34 31.76 -43.72
CA ARG A 470 -4.72 31.49 -44.09
C ARG A 470 -5.60 32.59 -43.51
N ALA A 471 -6.38 33.25 -44.37
CA ALA A 471 -7.34 34.27 -44.00
C ALA A 471 -8.35 33.77 -42.94
N PRO A 472 -8.82 34.64 -42.03
CA PRO A 472 -9.74 34.27 -40.97
C PRO A 472 -11.08 33.82 -41.57
N ARG A 473 -11.44 32.57 -41.29
CA ARG A 473 -12.75 32.02 -41.64
C ARG A 473 -13.78 32.62 -40.67
N ALA A 474 -14.79 33.30 -41.21
CA ALA A 474 -15.86 33.93 -40.45
C ALA A 474 -16.54 32.93 -39.50
N ALA A 475 -16.75 33.35 -38.25
CA ALA A 475 -17.47 32.59 -37.25
C ALA A 475 -18.94 32.38 -37.69
N PRO A 476 -19.51 31.17 -37.54
CA PRO A 476 -20.94 30.98 -37.76
C PRO A 476 -21.73 31.73 -36.68
N LYS A 477 -22.75 32.48 -37.13
CA LYS A 477 -23.71 33.19 -36.27
C LYS A 477 -24.34 32.23 -35.25
N PRO A 478 -24.53 32.66 -33.99
CA PRO A 478 -25.25 31.86 -33.01
C PRO A 478 -26.72 31.71 -33.43
N ALA A 479 -27.19 30.47 -33.51
CA ALA A 479 -28.60 30.17 -33.69
C ALA A 479 -29.41 30.69 -32.49
N ALA A 480 -30.55 31.31 -32.77
CA ALA A 480 -31.44 31.89 -31.77
C ALA A 480 -31.92 30.81 -30.78
N LYS A 481 -31.85 31.13 -29.49
CA LYS A 481 -32.46 30.31 -28.42
C LYS A 481 -33.97 30.22 -28.66
N PRO A 482 -34.59 29.03 -28.64
CA PRO A 482 -36.04 28.93 -28.61
C PRO A 482 -36.58 29.51 -27.30
N LYS A 483 -37.69 30.25 -27.39
CA LYS A 483 -38.43 30.81 -26.25
C LYS A 483 -38.85 29.67 -25.29
N PRO A 484 -38.85 29.91 -23.96
CA PRO A 484 -39.46 28.97 -23.03
C PRO A 484 -40.96 28.84 -23.33
N ALA A 485 -41.42 27.60 -23.43
CA ALA A 485 -42.84 27.29 -23.55
C ALA A 485 -43.57 27.64 -22.25
N ASP A 486 -44.75 28.21 -22.40
CA ASP A 486 -45.71 28.55 -21.35
C ASP A 486 -46.13 27.28 -20.58
N PRO A 487 -45.95 27.21 -19.24
CA PRO A 487 -46.28 26.03 -18.46
C PRO A 487 -47.78 25.81 -18.22
N HIS A 488 -48.68 26.61 -18.82
CA HIS A 488 -50.13 26.45 -18.62
C HIS A 488 -50.98 26.34 -19.90
N GLY A 489 -50.38 26.05 -21.05
CA GLY A 489 -51.11 25.80 -22.29
C GLY A 489 -51.55 24.34 -22.48
N GLY A 490 -52.74 23.96 -21.99
CA GLY A 490 -53.49 22.82 -22.53
C GLY A 490 -53.62 21.58 -21.64
N HIS A 491 -54.43 21.67 -20.58
CA HIS A 491 -55.04 20.47 -19.98
C HIS A 491 -56.23 20.00 -20.83
N GLN A 492 -56.13 18.81 -21.44
CA GLN A 492 -57.30 17.99 -21.72
C GLN A 492 -57.26 16.75 -20.81
N MET A 493 -58.13 16.77 -19.81
CA MET A 493 -58.37 15.67 -18.87
C MET A 493 -59.10 14.55 -19.62
N THR A 494 -58.53 13.36 -19.63
CA THR A 494 -59.23 12.13 -20.04
C THR A 494 -60.14 11.66 -18.90
N PRO A 495 -61.38 11.21 -19.18
CA PRO A 495 -62.31 10.80 -18.15
C PRO A 495 -61.90 9.46 -17.50
N PRO A 496 -62.16 9.27 -16.20
CA PRO A 496 -61.78 8.07 -15.48
C PRO A 496 -62.61 6.84 -15.88
N LYS A 497 -61.93 5.70 -15.93
CA LYS A 497 -62.45 4.37 -16.29
C LYS A 497 -63.46 3.86 -15.23
N PRO A 498 -64.59 3.26 -15.63
CA PRO A 498 -65.58 2.77 -14.68
C PRO A 498 -65.13 1.48 -13.97
N PRO A 499 -65.60 1.23 -12.74
CA PRO A 499 -65.25 0.05 -11.95
C PRO A 499 -65.88 -1.25 -12.50
N PRO A 500 -65.25 -2.41 -12.31
CA PRO A 500 -65.73 -3.69 -12.83
C PRO A 500 -67.02 -4.15 -12.16
N LYS A 501 -67.98 -4.59 -12.98
CA LYS A 501 -69.28 -5.14 -12.58
C LYS A 501 -69.11 -6.49 -11.86
N LYS A 502 -69.77 -6.63 -10.71
CA LYS A 502 -70.06 -7.91 -10.05
C LYS A 502 -70.94 -8.78 -10.96
N THR A 503 -70.49 -9.99 -11.29
CA THR A 503 -71.33 -11.04 -11.87
C THR A 503 -71.74 -12.04 -10.81
N LYS A 504 -73.02 -12.41 -10.88
CA LYS A 504 -73.76 -13.30 -9.98
C LYS A 504 -73.39 -14.78 -10.18
N GLN A 505 -73.62 -15.52 -9.10
CA GLN A 505 -73.84 -16.96 -8.98
C GLN A 505 -74.74 -17.58 -10.06
N ASP A 506 -74.37 -18.81 -10.45
CA ASP A 506 -75.20 -20.00 -10.76
C ASP A 506 -74.29 -21.02 -11.48
N SER A 507 -74.26 -22.35 -11.29
CA SER A 507 -74.79 -23.36 -10.36
C SER A 507 -73.89 -24.62 -10.55
N MET A 508 -73.83 -25.54 -9.57
CA MET A 508 -73.03 -26.80 -9.63
C MET A 508 -73.60 -27.85 -10.61
N PRO A 509 -72.84 -28.94 -10.93
CA PRO A 509 -73.03 -30.18 -10.16
C PRO A 509 -71.78 -31.05 -9.92
N GLY A 510 -71.69 -31.61 -8.71
CA GLY A 510 -71.36 -33.02 -8.48
C GLY A 510 -69.91 -33.40 -8.19
N MET A 511 -69.58 -33.57 -6.90
CA MET A 511 -68.77 -34.71 -6.43
C MET A 511 -69.16 -35.05 -4.98
N ASP A 512 -69.57 -36.30 -4.81
CA ASP A 512 -70.03 -36.95 -3.59
C ASP A 512 -68.83 -37.31 -2.68
N HIS A 513 -68.87 -36.86 -1.43
CA HIS A 513 -67.88 -37.19 -0.39
C HIS A 513 -68.49 -38.02 0.75
N SER A 514 -69.35 -38.99 0.41
CA SER A 514 -69.68 -40.10 1.31
C SER A 514 -68.60 -41.19 1.24
N LYS A 515 -67.43 -40.94 1.87
CA LYS A 515 -66.45 -41.96 2.35
C LYS A 515 -65.19 -41.28 2.89
N MET A 516 -65.16 -41.00 4.19
CA MET A 516 -63.90 -40.91 4.95
C MET A 516 -64.05 -41.67 6.27
N PRO A 517 -63.29 -42.75 6.51
CA PRO A 517 -63.15 -43.34 7.82
C PRO A 517 -62.00 -42.68 8.59
N GLY A 518 -62.34 -42.15 9.77
CA GLY A 518 -61.70 -42.47 11.05
C GLY A 518 -60.19 -42.23 11.21
N MET A 519 -59.88 -41.18 11.98
CA MET A 519 -58.68 -41.07 12.82
C MET A 519 -58.30 -42.40 13.50
N LYS A 520 -57.00 -42.66 13.59
CA LYS A 520 -56.34 -43.16 14.81
C LYS A 520 -54.89 -42.69 14.87
N LYS A 521 -54.55 -42.01 15.97
CA LYS A 521 -53.17 -41.84 16.50
C LYS A 521 -52.60 -43.24 16.89
N PRO A 522 -51.28 -43.45 16.97
CA PRO A 522 -50.39 -42.82 17.97
C PRO A 522 -49.60 -41.62 17.46
#